data_AF-A0A1Y5EC72-F1
#
_entry.id   AF-A0A1Y5EC72-F1
#
_cell.length_a   1.000
_cell.length_b   1.000
_cell.length_c   1.000
_cell.angle_alpha   90.00
_cell.angle_beta   90.00
_cell.angle_gamma   90.00
#
_symmetry.space_group_name_H-M   'P 1'
#
loop_
_entity.id
_entity.type
_entity.pdbx_description
1 polymer ?
#
loop_
_entity_poly.entity_id
_entity_poly.type
_entity_poly.pdbx_seq_one_letter_code
_entity_poly.pdbx_strand_id
1 'polypeptide(L)'
;EVFDAVIFIAGAAVGLFLGMRLKKESKPAANNTILSPDAIQHEFDKQQVAIDSFFEETQSALVDAETTVAKLRNQIASGSLELSNVSIKTSSISSEPKPEESTSIEAEPPRDYALKTDTQSPGTLSEEFGFDKEQEKASST
;
A
#
# COMPACT_ATOMS: atom_id res chain seq x y z
N GLU A 1 3.54 32.12 -24.83
CA GLU A 1 4.48 31.63 -25.86
C GLU A 1 5.15 30.32 -25.46
N VAL A 2 5.86 30.26 -24.33
CA VAL A 2 6.57 29.03 -23.89
C VAL A 2 5.65 27.81 -23.74
N PHE A 3 4.43 28.00 -23.23
CA PHE A 3 3.46 26.91 -23.05
C PHE A 3 3.02 26.27 -24.38
N ASP A 4 2.87 27.09 -25.43
CA ASP A 4 2.48 26.64 -26.77
C ASP A 4 3.62 25.84 -27.44
N ALA A 5 4.86 26.29 -27.26
CA ALA A 5 6.06 25.58 -27.72
C ALA A 5 6.21 24.19 -27.05
N VAL A 6 5.90 24.08 -25.76
CA VAL A 6 5.95 22.80 -25.03
C VAL A 6 4.89 21.83 -25.55
N ILE A 7 3.65 22.31 -25.78
CA ILE A 7 2.57 21.49 -26.34
C ILE A 7 2.94 21.00 -27.75
N PHE A 8 3.53 21.86 -28.59
CA PHE A 8 3.94 21.50 -29.95
C PHE A 8 5.01 20.40 -29.96
N ILE A 9 6.05 20.53 -29.12
CA ILE A 9 7.14 19.54 -29.05
C ILE A 9 6.63 18.22 -28.46
N ALA A 10 5.79 18.27 -27.42
CA ALA A 10 5.21 17.07 -26.82
C ALA A 10 4.28 16.34 -27.81
N GLY A 11 3.42 17.08 -28.51
CA GLY A 11 2.53 16.54 -29.54
C GLY A 11 3.31 15.92 -30.71
N ALA A 12 4.37 16.57 -31.16
CA ALA A 12 5.24 16.06 -32.22
C ALA A 12 5.95 14.76 -31.81
N ALA A 13 6.46 14.68 -30.58
CA ALA A 13 7.12 13.48 -30.06
C ALA A 13 6.15 12.29 -29.98
N VAL A 14 4.94 12.51 -29.44
CA VAL A 14 3.90 11.47 -29.35
C VAL A 14 3.40 11.04 -30.73
N GLY A 15 3.17 12.00 -31.62
CA GLY A 15 2.72 11.73 -32.99
C GLY A 15 3.75 10.94 -33.80
N LEU A 16 5.04 11.23 -33.61
CA LEU A 16 6.13 10.51 -34.28
C LEU A 16 6.30 9.09 -33.71
N PHE A 17 6.12 8.91 -32.39
CA PHE A 17 6.15 7.59 -31.76
C PHE A 17 5.00 6.69 -32.22
N LEU A 18 3.76 7.22 -32.29
CA LEU A 18 2.60 6.49 -32.84
C LEU A 18 2.78 6.22 -34.35
N GLY A 19 3.23 7.21 -35.12
CA GLY A 19 3.45 7.09 -36.55
C GLY A 19 4.51 6.04 -36.91
N MET A 20 5.60 5.95 -36.13
CA MET A 20 6.63 4.93 -36.32
C MET A 20 6.15 3.51 -35.97
N ARG A 21 5.19 3.36 -35.06
CA ARG A 21 4.58 2.06 -34.74
C ARG A 21 3.64 1.58 -35.84
N LEU A 22 2.90 2.49 -36.47
CA LEU A 22 2.01 2.19 -37.59
C LEU A 22 2.75 1.92 -38.91
N LYS A 23 3.93 2.53 -39.13
CA LYS A 23 4.69 2.40 -40.39
C LYS A 23 5.44 1.08 -40.57
N LYS A 24 5.43 0.16 -39.59
CA LYS A 24 6.17 -1.11 -39.66
C LYS A 24 5.44 -2.25 -40.38
N GLU A 25 4.20 -2.06 -40.84
CA GLU A 25 3.42 -3.11 -41.52
C GLU A 25 2.95 -2.79 -42.96
N SER A 26 3.50 -1.80 -43.64
CA SER A 26 3.22 -1.62 -45.08
C SER A 26 4.16 -2.45 -45.96
N LYS A 27 4.13 -3.78 -45.82
CA LYS A 27 4.42 -4.68 -46.94
C LYS A 27 3.08 -4.88 -47.65
N PRO A 28 2.96 -4.63 -48.97
CA PRO A 28 1.73 -4.98 -49.68
C PRO A 28 1.68 -6.51 -49.80
N ALA A 29 1.15 -7.16 -48.78
CA ALA A 29 0.71 -8.54 -48.87
C ALA A 29 -0.57 -8.53 -49.71
N ALA A 30 -0.40 -8.54 -51.03
CA ALA A 30 -1.44 -8.90 -51.98
C ALA A 30 -1.77 -10.38 -51.79
N ASN A 31 -2.51 -10.70 -50.73
CA ASN A 31 -3.12 -12.00 -50.49
C ASN A 31 -4.56 -11.75 -50.03
N ASN A 32 -5.36 -11.17 -50.92
CA ASN A 32 -6.82 -11.20 -50.83
C ASN A 32 -7.28 -12.64 -51.11
N THR A 33 -6.97 -13.54 -50.18
CA THR A 33 -7.74 -14.75 -49.96
C THR A 33 -9.05 -14.27 -49.36
N ILE A 34 -10.10 -14.24 -50.17
CA ILE A 34 -11.46 -14.14 -49.65
C ILE A 34 -11.66 -15.44 -48.88
N LEU A 35 -11.43 -15.43 -47.56
CA LEU A 35 -11.71 -16.58 -46.71
C LEU A 35 -13.21 -16.85 -46.82
N SER A 36 -13.55 -18.06 -47.25
CA SER A 36 -14.93 -18.55 -47.24
C SER A 36 -15.47 -18.41 -45.80
N PRO A 37 -16.73 -17.99 -45.59
CA PRO A 37 -17.30 -17.80 -44.25
C PRO A 37 -17.16 -19.03 -43.33
N ASP A 38 -17.01 -20.23 -43.89
CA ASP A 38 -16.76 -21.47 -43.16
C ASP A 38 -15.35 -21.54 -42.54
N ALA A 39 -14.35 -20.94 -43.19
CA ALA A 39 -12.98 -20.88 -42.66
C ALA A 39 -12.89 -19.95 -41.44
N ILE A 40 -13.65 -18.86 -41.45
CA ILE A 40 -13.73 -17.92 -40.32
C ILE A 40 -14.44 -18.56 -39.12
N GLN A 41 -15.51 -19.33 -39.37
CA GLN A 41 -16.20 -20.09 -38.32
C GLN A 41 -15.30 -21.17 -37.70
N HIS A 42 -14.57 -21.91 -38.54
CA HIS A 42 -13.63 -22.92 -38.06
C HIS A 42 -12.46 -22.32 -37.25
N GLU A 43 -12.00 -21.12 -37.59
CA GLU A 43 -11.01 -20.39 -36.77
C GLU A 43 -11.60 -19.92 -35.43
N PHE A 44 -12.87 -19.51 -35.39
CA PHE A 44 -13.57 -19.16 -34.15
C PHE A 44 -13.74 -20.34 -33.21
N ASP A 45 -14.18 -21.49 -33.73
CA ASP A 45 -14.34 -22.71 -32.93
C ASP A 45 -12.99 -23.15 -32.34
N LYS A 46 -11.92 -23.05 -33.12
CA LYS A 46 -10.55 -23.31 -32.66
C LYS A 46 -10.09 -22.32 -31.59
N GLN A 47 -10.41 -21.04 -31.74
CA GLN A 47 -10.09 -20.02 -30.74
C GLN A 47 -10.84 -20.26 -29.43
N GLN A 48 -12.10 -20.69 -29.48
CA GLN A 48 -12.88 -20.98 -28.28
C GLN A 48 -12.26 -22.13 -27.47
N VAL A 49 -11.86 -23.22 -28.12
CA VAL A 49 -11.16 -24.33 -27.45
C VAL A 49 -9.84 -23.86 -26.82
N ALA A 50 -9.09 -23.01 -27.52
CA ALA A 50 -7.83 -22.47 -26.99
C ALA A 50 -8.04 -21.57 -25.76
N ILE A 51 -9.13 -20.80 -25.73
CA ILE A 51 -9.49 -19.96 -24.59
C ILE A 51 -9.88 -20.83 -23.39
N ASP A 52 -10.70 -21.85 -23.60
CA ASP A 52 -11.11 -22.76 -22.53
C ASP A 52 -9.89 -23.49 -21.93
N SER A 53 -9.00 -24.01 -22.78
CA SER A 53 -7.73 -24.62 -22.34
C SER A 53 -6.83 -23.63 -21.60
N PHE A 54 -6.76 -22.38 -22.04
CA PHE A 54 -5.97 -21.35 -21.36
C PHE A 54 -6.50 -21.06 -19.95
N PHE A 55 -7.82 -20.96 -19.78
CA PHE A 55 -8.40 -20.73 -18.46
C PHE A 55 -8.24 -21.94 -17.54
N GLU A 56 -8.33 -23.16 -18.08
CA GLU A 56 -8.04 -24.38 -17.33
C GLU A 56 -6.57 -24.43 -16.86
N GLU A 57 -5.62 -24.17 -17.77
CA GLU A 57 -4.19 -24.12 -17.45
C GLU A 57 -3.88 -23.00 -16.43
N THR A 58 -4.48 -21.82 -16.61
CA THR A 58 -4.31 -20.68 -15.69
C THR A 58 -4.88 -20.98 -14.31
N GLN A 59 -6.04 -21.64 -14.24
CA GLN A 59 -6.61 -22.06 -12.97
C GLN A 59 -5.69 -23.05 -12.24
N SER A 60 -5.15 -24.04 -12.96
CA SER A 60 -4.18 -24.98 -12.38
C SER A 60 -2.93 -24.26 -11.86
N ALA A 61 -2.37 -23.35 -12.66
CA ALA A 61 -1.20 -22.55 -12.26
C ALA A 61 -1.48 -21.66 -11.04
N LEU A 62 -2.69 -21.10 -10.93
CA LEU A 62 -3.11 -20.30 -9.78
C LEU A 62 -3.19 -21.12 -8.50
N VAL A 63 -3.76 -22.33 -8.58
CA VAL A 63 -3.85 -23.26 -7.43
C VAL A 63 -2.45 -23.68 -6.97
N ASP A 64 -1.54 -23.96 -7.90
CA ASP A 64 -0.15 -24.27 -7.57
C ASP A 64 0.55 -23.08 -6.90
N ALA A 65 0.37 -21.87 -7.44
CA ALA A 65 0.91 -20.66 -6.84
C ALA A 65 0.38 -20.44 -5.41
N GLU A 66 -0.92 -20.59 -5.18
CA GLU A 66 -1.50 -20.49 -3.84
C GLU A 66 -0.90 -21.52 -2.88
N THR A 67 -0.77 -22.77 -3.33
CA THR A 67 -0.17 -23.85 -2.54
C THR A 67 1.28 -23.54 -2.17
N THR A 68 2.07 -23.01 -3.10
CA THR A 68 3.46 -22.61 -2.82
C THR A 68 3.55 -21.47 -1.82
N VAL A 69 2.66 -20.47 -1.90
CA VAL A 69 2.59 -19.37 -0.93
C VAL A 69 2.21 -19.89 0.46
N ALA A 70 1.23 -20.78 0.56
CA ALA A 70 0.84 -21.41 1.82
C ALA A 70 2.01 -22.21 2.43
N LYS A 71 2.72 -22.98 1.61
CA LYS A 71 3.91 -23.73 2.05
C LYS A 71 5.02 -22.81 2.56
N LEU A 72 5.31 -21.72 1.85
CA LEU A 72 6.34 -20.76 2.26
C LEU A 72 5.98 -20.09 3.59
N ARG A 73 4.71 -19.69 3.78
CA ARG A 73 4.23 -19.15 5.06
C ARG A 73 4.45 -20.13 6.20
N ASN A 74 4.14 -21.41 6.00
CA ASN A 74 4.37 -22.44 7.01
C ASN A 74 5.87 -22.62 7.31
N GLN A 75 6.74 -22.60 6.29
CA GLN A 75 8.19 -22.67 6.47
C GLN A 75 8.76 -21.47 7.23
N ILE A 76 8.24 -20.27 6.97
CA ILE A 76 8.64 -19.06 7.69
C ILE A 76 8.17 -19.16 9.14
N ALA A 77 6.94 -19.60 9.40
CA ALA A 77 6.43 -19.76 10.76
C ALA A 77 7.23 -20.81 11.54
N SER A 78 7.50 -21.99 10.94
CA SER A 78 8.31 -23.04 11.57
C SER A 78 9.75 -22.61 11.77
N GLY A 79 10.38 -22.01 10.75
CA GLY A 79 11.75 -21.51 10.82
C GLY A 79 11.90 -20.37 11.83
N SER A 80 10.89 -19.49 11.95
CA SER A 80 10.86 -18.46 12.98
C SER A 80 10.78 -19.06 14.37
N LEU A 81 9.98 -20.12 14.59
CA LEU A 81 9.92 -20.80 15.89
C LEU A 81 11.26 -21.48 16.22
N GLU A 82 11.90 -22.14 15.24
CA GLU A 82 13.20 -22.78 15.42
C GLU A 82 14.31 -21.75 15.74
N LEU A 83 14.37 -20.64 15.00
CA LEU A 83 15.37 -19.59 15.18
C LEU A 83 15.09 -18.70 16.41
N SER A 84 13.82 -18.51 16.77
CA SER A 84 13.40 -17.75 17.96
C SER A 84 13.56 -18.55 19.24
N ASN A 85 14.03 -19.80 19.20
CA ASN A 85 14.27 -20.63 20.38
C ASN A 85 15.49 -20.17 21.20
N VAL A 86 15.78 -18.86 21.21
CA VAL A 86 16.38 -18.21 22.37
C VAL A 86 15.35 -18.35 23.49
N SER A 87 15.49 -19.43 24.26
CA SER A 87 14.95 -19.48 25.61
C SER A 87 15.59 -18.34 26.37
N ILE A 88 14.98 -17.15 26.31
CA ILE A 88 15.19 -16.15 27.34
C ILE A 88 14.70 -16.87 28.58
N LYS A 89 15.63 -17.43 29.34
CA LYS A 89 15.40 -17.85 30.71
C LYS A 89 14.94 -16.56 31.36
N THR A 90 13.64 -16.32 31.34
CA THR A 90 12.99 -15.39 32.25
C THR A 90 13.42 -15.96 33.57
N SER A 91 14.47 -15.34 34.14
CA SER A 91 14.78 -15.51 35.54
C SER A 91 13.44 -15.33 36.20
N SER A 92 12.85 -16.44 36.65
CA SER A 92 11.80 -16.41 37.63
C SER A 92 12.49 -15.76 38.81
N ILE A 93 12.48 -14.42 38.82
CA ILE A 93 12.57 -13.66 40.05
C ILE A 93 11.47 -14.30 40.86
N SER A 94 11.91 -15.12 41.82
CA SER A 94 11.05 -15.82 42.75
C SER A 94 10.26 -14.74 43.46
N SER A 95 9.09 -14.40 42.92
CA SER A 95 8.03 -13.74 43.65
C SER A 95 7.48 -14.81 44.57
N GLU A 96 8.23 -15.06 45.64
CA GLU A 96 7.67 -15.59 46.86
C GLU A 96 6.40 -14.76 47.12
N PRO A 97 5.23 -15.38 47.31
CA PRO A 97 4.00 -14.65 47.52
C PRO A 97 4.11 -13.93 48.86
N LYS A 98 4.61 -12.70 48.85
CA LYS A 98 4.42 -11.78 49.95
C LYS A 98 2.91 -11.60 50.05
N PRO A 99 2.29 -11.79 51.23
CA PRO A 99 0.86 -11.67 51.37
C PRO A 99 0.45 -10.30 50.84
N GLU A 100 -0.39 -10.30 49.81
CA GLU A 100 -0.90 -9.09 49.20
C GLU A 100 -1.68 -8.32 50.25
N GLU A 101 -1.07 -7.27 50.76
CA GLU A 101 -1.80 -6.18 51.36
C GLU A 101 -2.67 -5.63 50.23
N SER A 102 -3.97 -5.82 50.36
CA SER A 102 -4.98 -5.42 49.37
C SER A 102 -5.08 -3.90 49.30
N THR A 103 -4.04 -3.26 48.77
CA THR A 103 -4.13 -1.88 48.32
C THR A 103 -4.94 -1.90 47.04
N SER A 104 -6.22 -1.57 47.19
CA SER A 104 -7.09 -1.08 46.11
C SER A 104 -6.26 -0.18 45.19
N ILE A 105 -5.89 -0.69 44.01
CA ILE A 105 -5.30 0.13 42.97
C ILE A 105 -6.45 0.95 42.40
N GLU A 106 -6.65 2.12 42.99
CA GLU A 106 -7.58 3.12 42.49
C GLU A 106 -7.11 3.49 41.07
N ALA A 107 -7.98 3.29 40.08
CA ALA A 107 -7.69 3.60 38.70
C ALA A 107 -7.59 5.13 38.55
N GLU A 108 -6.41 5.67 38.79
CA GLU A 108 -6.15 7.10 38.58
C GLU A 108 -6.10 7.38 37.06
N PRO A 109 -6.77 8.44 36.57
CA PRO A 109 -6.70 8.81 35.17
C PRO A 109 -5.24 9.11 34.74
N PRO A 110 -4.91 8.95 33.46
CA PRO A 110 -3.57 9.23 32.95
C PRO A 110 -3.12 10.64 33.32
N ARG A 111 -1.88 10.76 33.83
CA ARG A 111 -1.30 12.05 34.16
C ARG A 111 -1.05 12.86 32.88
N ASP A 112 -1.56 14.08 32.84
CA ASP A 112 -1.22 15.06 31.81
C ASP A 112 0.20 15.59 32.08
N TYR A 113 1.15 15.23 31.21
CA TYR A 113 2.56 15.65 31.33
C TYR A 113 2.84 17.01 30.68
N ALA A 114 1.82 17.76 30.25
CA ALA A 114 2.01 19.11 29.76
C ALA A 114 2.48 20.03 30.91
N LEU A 115 3.74 20.48 30.83
CA LEU A 115 4.28 21.49 31.74
C LEU A 115 3.52 22.80 31.57
N LYS A 116 2.59 23.09 32.49
CA LYS A 116 1.97 24.41 32.64
C LYS A 116 2.96 25.33 33.36
N THR A 117 3.13 26.55 32.87
CA THR A 117 4.02 27.54 33.47
C THR A 117 3.53 27.98 34.86
N ASP A 118 2.21 27.96 35.09
CA ASP A 118 1.57 28.14 36.39
C ASP A 118 0.29 27.28 36.49
N THR A 119 -0.08 26.87 37.69
CA THR A 119 -1.30 26.11 38.01
C THR A 119 -2.58 26.86 37.64
N GLN A 120 -2.54 28.19 37.61
CA GLN A 120 -3.64 29.05 37.20
C GLN A 120 -3.52 29.52 35.73
N SER A 121 -2.47 29.11 35.02
CA SER A 121 -2.29 29.51 33.63
C SER A 121 -3.35 28.87 32.73
N PRO A 122 -4.00 29.67 31.87
CA PRO A 122 -4.99 29.16 30.94
C PRO A 122 -4.27 28.25 29.92
N GLY A 123 -4.85 27.07 29.67
CA GLY A 123 -4.20 26.03 28.87
C GLY A 123 -4.06 26.39 27.38
N THR A 124 -3.32 25.57 26.64
CA THR A 124 -3.04 25.75 25.19
C THR A 124 -4.28 25.76 24.28
N LEU A 125 -5.44 25.38 24.81
CA LEU A 125 -6.74 25.37 24.12
C LEU A 125 -7.73 26.41 24.68
N SER A 126 -7.27 27.27 25.59
CA SER A 126 -8.09 28.38 26.08
C SER A 126 -8.19 29.46 25.01
N GLU A 127 -9.33 30.16 24.97
CA GLU A 127 -9.57 31.25 24.01
C GLU A 127 -8.58 32.43 24.20
N GLU A 128 -8.02 32.56 25.40
CA GLU A 128 -7.00 33.54 25.76
C GLU A 128 -5.56 33.12 25.40
N PHE A 129 -5.32 31.89 24.94
CA PHE A 129 -3.96 31.41 24.66
C PHE A 129 -3.32 32.18 23.49
N GLY A 130 -2.24 32.91 23.79
CA GLY A 130 -1.54 33.77 22.83
C GLY A 130 -1.99 35.24 22.83
N PHE A 131 -2.91 35.63 23.71
CA PHE A 131 -3.31 37.04 23.92
C PHE A 131 -2.69 37.61 25.21
N ASP A 132 -1.42 38.02 25.12
CA ASP A 132 -0.75 38.74 26.22
C ASP A 132 -1.29 40.17 26.34
N LYS A 133 -2.27 40.38 27.24
CA LYS A 133 -2.87 41.71 27.54
C LYS A 133 -1.86 42.73 28.11
N GLU A 134 -0.62 42.33 28.39
CA GLU A 134 0.44 43.22 28.84
C GLU A 134 1.09 44.02 27.69
N GLN A 135 0.98 43.57 26.43
CA GLN A 135 1.50 44.34 25.29
C GLN A 135 0.58 45.48 24.83
N GLU A 136 -0.69 45.49 25.23
CA GLU A 136 -1.66 46.52 24.80
C GLU A 136 -1.60 47.82 25.64
N LYS A 137 -1.04 47.77 26.86
CA LYS A 137 -0.82 48.99 27.67
C LYS A 137 0.46 49.75 27.34
N ALA A 138 1.38 49.16 26.58
CA ALA A 138 2.60 49.83 26.15
C ALA A 138 2.46 50.57 24.81
N SER A 139 1.36 50.38 24.09
CA SER A 139 1.11 50.98 22.77
C SER A 139 0.02 52.07 22.76
N SER A 140 -0.48 52.48 23.93
CA SER A 140 -1.54 53.49 24.08
C SER A 140 -1.17 54.66 25.01
N THR A 141 0.11 55.05 25.08
CA THR A 141 0.57 56.36 25.59
C THR A 141 1.56 56.96 24.61
#